data_AF-A0A0S2CEL4-F1
#
_entry.id   AF-A0A0S2CEL4-F1
#
_cell.length_a   1.000
_cell.length_b   1.000
_cell.length_c   1.000
_cell.angle_alpha   90.00
_cell.angle_beta   90.00
_cell.angle_gamma   90.00
#
_symmetry.space_group_name_H-M   'P 1'
#
loop_
_entity.id
_entity.type
_entity.pdbx_description
1 polymer ?
#
loop_
_entity_poly.entity_id
_entity_poly.type
_entity_poly.pdbx_seq_one_letter_code
_entity_poly.pdbx_strand_id
1 'polypeptide(L)' 'MCYIQLSLWAVPCRIFVGDTLKLKYRECWCSLMYYVKGWDIKLHSQKLKEIVHKAEDYVPNFILIND' A
#
# COMPACT_ATOMS: atom_id res chain seq x y z
N MET A 1 6.30 -8.42 19.10
CA MET A 1 5.10 -9.02 19.74
C MET A 1 3.79 -8.77 19.00
N CYS A 2 3.63 -7.66 18.25
CA CYS A 2 2.39 -7.32 17.53
C CYS A 2 1.92 -8.39 16.50
N TYR A 3 2.84 -9.05 15.78
CA TYR A 3 2.48 -10.05 14.76
C TYR A 3 1.61 -11.19 15.27
N ILE A 4 1.97 -11.75 16.43
CA ILE A 4 1.28 -12.91 17.01
C ILE A 4 -0.12 -12.50 17.48
N GLN A 5 -0.24 -11.35 18.15
CA GLN A 5 -1.52 -10.84 18.68
C GLN A 5 -2.53 -10.60 17.55
N LEU A 6 -2.11 -9.90 16.48
CA LEU A 6 -2.99 -9.60 15.35
C LEU A 6 -3.35 -10.87 14.55
N SER A 7 -2.41 -11.81 14.44
CA SER A 7 -2.67 -13.09 13.78
C SER A 7 -3.68 -13.94 14.55
N LEU A 8 -3.60 -13.98 15.88
CA LEU A 8 -4.55 -14.69 16.76
C LEU A 8 -5.96 -14.10 16.69
N TRP A 9 -6.08 -12.78 16.59
CA TRP A 9 -7.37 -12.11 16.45
C TRP A 9 -7.95 -12.16 15.02
N ALA A 10 -7.31 -12.90 14.12
CA ALA A 10 -7.70 -12.98 12.71
C ALA A 10 -7.82 -11.61 12.03
N VAL A 11 -7.01 -10.64 12.46
CA VAL A 11 -6.99 -9.30 11.89
C VAL A 11 -6.07 -9.28 10.66
N PRO A 12 -6.57 -8.88 9.48
CA PRO A 12 -5.72 -8.75 8.31
C PRO A 12 -4.77 -7.57 8.49
N CYS A 13 -3.49 -7.85 8.62
CA CYS A 13 -2.45 -6.85 8.83
C CYS A 13 -1.15 -7.17 8.08
N ARG A 14 -0.39 -6.10 7.84
CA ARG A 14 0.97 -6.09 7.31
C ARG A 14 1.84 -5.32 8.31
N ILE A 15 2.89 -5.95 8.82
CA ILE A 15 3.72 -5.44 9.91
C ILE A 15 5.12 -5.18 9.37
N PHE A 16 5.62 -3.97 9.58
CA PHE A 16 6.97 -3.59 9.20
C PHE A 16 7.89 -3.68 10.41
N VAL A 17 8.95 -4.48 10.28
CA VAL A 17 9.98 -4.65 11.31
C VAL A 17 11.22 -3.87 10.87
N GLY A 18 11.74 -3.03 11.75
CA GLY A 18 12.84 -2.13 11.42
C GLY A 18 13.40 -1.40 12.63
N ASP A 19 14.42 -0.59 12.36
CA ASP A 19 14.99 0.35 13.32
C ASP A 19 14.20 1.66 13.25
N THR A 20 13.44 1.93 14.32
CA THR A 20 12.60 3.13 14.42
C THR A 20 13.44 4.41 14.50
N LEU A 21 14.56 4.39 15.24
CA LEU A 21 15.39 5.58 15.44
C LEU A 21 16.13 5.98 14.17
N LYS A 22 16.45 5.00 13.32
CA LYS A 22 17.10 5.24 12.03
C LYS A 22 16.12 5.30 10.85
N LEU A 23 14.81 5.15 11.08
CA LEU A 23 13.78 5.05 10.03
C LEU A 23 14.12 4.01 8.95
N LYS A 24 14.78 2.90 9.35
CA LYS A 24 15.19 1.85 8.42
C LYS A 24 14.30 0.63 8.58
N TYR A 25 13.47 0.39 7.58
CA TYR A 25 12.70 -0.85 7.45
C TYR A 25 13.63 -2.00 7.05
N ARG A 26 13.50 -3.15 7.71
CA ARG A 26 14.25 -4.37 7.38
C ARG A 26 13.36 -5.43 6.74
N GLU A 27 12.19 -5.64 7.32
CA GLU A 27 11.32 -6.74 6.94
C GLU A 27 9.85 -6.33 6.95
N CYS A 28 9.06 -7.07 6.18
CA CYS A 28 7.63 -6.89 6.07
C CYS A 28 6.95 -8.26 6.24
N TRP A 29 6.12 -8.41 7.27
CA TRP A 29 5.43 -9.65 7.57
C TRP A 29 3.92 -9.47 7.41
N CYS A 30 3.30 -10.35 6.64
CA CYS A 30 1.85 -10.38 6.45
C CYS A 30 1.23 -11.47 7.34
N SER A 31 0.09 -11.14 7.95
CA SER A 31 -0.73 -12.14 8.66
C SER A 31 -1.40 -13.11 7.69
N LEU A 32 -1.79 -14.30 8.15
CA LEU A 32 -2.52 -15.26 7.32
C LEU A 32 -3.82 -14.66 6.76
N MET A 33 -4.57 -13.92 7.58
CA MET A 33 -5.83 -13.29 7.15
C MET A 33 -5.64 -12.19 6.10
N TYR A 34 -4.44 -11.60 6.03
CA TYR A 34 -4.10 -10.66 4.97
C TYR A 34 -4.15 -11.34 3.60
N TYR A 35 -3.57 -12.54 3.49
CA TYR A 35 -3.59 -13.34 2.27
C TYR A 35 -4.99 -13.89 1.98
N VAL A 36 -5.65 -14.51 2.97
CA VAL A 36 -6.98 -15.12 2.79
C VAL A 36 -8.01 -14.10 2.31
N LYS A 37 -7.99 -12.87 2.83
CA LYS A 37 -8.92 -11.81 2.43
C LYS A 37 -8.49 -11.05 1.16
N GLY A 38 -7.40 -11.46 0.52
CA GLY A 38 -6.92 -10.90 -0.75
C GLY A 38 -6.58 -9.42 -0.66
N TRP A 39 -5.97 -8.97 0.44
CA TRP A 39 -5.74 -7.53 0.66
C TRP A 39 -4.75 -6.91 -0.32
N ASP A 40 -3.79 -7.67 -0.84
CA ASP A 40 -2.88 -7.18 -1.89
C ASP A 40 -3.64 -6.70 -3.12
N ILE A 41 -4.66 -7.46 -3.55
CA ILE A 41 -5.48 -7.13 -4.72
C ILE A 41 -6.29 -5.86 -4.45
N LYS A 42 -6.90 -5.77 -3.27
CA LYS A 42 -7.69 -4.59 -2.87
C LYS A 42 -6.83 -3.32 -2.84
N LEU A 43 -5.64 -3.41 -2.25
CA LEU A 43 -4.72 -2.28 -2.15
C LEU A 43 -4.23 -1.85 -3.55
N HIS A 44 -3.91 -2.80 -4.41
CA HIS A 44 -3.52 -2.50 -5.79
C HIS A 44 -4.65 -1.82 -6.58
N SER A 45 -5.89 -2.31 -6.42
CA SER A 45 -7.07 -1.72 -7.07
C SER A 45 -7.33 -0.27 -6.64
N GLN A 46 -7.12 0.05 -5.36
CA GLN A 46 -7.24 1.42 -4.85
C GLN A 46 -6.16 2.33 -5.43
N LYS A 47 -4.91 1.87 -5.44
CA LYS A 47 -3.79 2.64 -6.01
C LYS A 47 -4.00 2.95 -7.49
N LEU A 48 -4.54 2.01 -8.26
CA LEU A 48 -4.89 2.25 -9.66
C LEU A 48 -5.97 3.33 -9.80
N LYS A 49 -7.01 3.31 -8.96
CA LYS A 49 -8.04 4.35 -8.96
C LYS A 49 -7.47 5.73 -8.64
N GLU A 50 -6.56 5.82 -7.68
CA GLU A 50 -5.87 7.08 -7.35
C GLU A 50 -5.04 7.61 -8.53
N ILE A 51 -4.35 6.73 -9.25
CA ILE A 51 -3.58 7.11 -10.44
C ILE A 51 -4.49 7.61 -11.56
N VAL A 52 -5.62 6.93 -11.81
CA VAL A 52 -6.60 7.34 -12.81
C VAL A 52 -7.18 8.71 -12.46
N HIS A 53 -7.61 8.92 -11.22
CA HIS A 53 -8.12 10.21 -10.76
C HIS A 53 -7.08 11.32 -10.94
N LYS A 54 -5.82 11.05 -10.59
CA LYS A 54 -4.73 12.03 -10.77
C LYS A 54 -4.44 12.33 -12.24
N ALA A 55 -4.63 11.37 -13.14
CA ALA A 55 -4.48 11.57 -14.58
C ALA A 55 -5.64 12.37 -15.17
N GLU A 56 -6.87 12.17 -14.68
CA GLU A 56 -8.04 12.97 -15.07
C GLU A 56 -7.91 14.42 -14.61
N ASP A 57 -7.37 14.65 -13.39
CA ASP A 57 -7.09 15.99 -12.87
C ASP A 57 -5.89 16.68 -13.57
N TYR A 58 -5.13 15.95 -14.39
CA TYR A 58 -3.99 16.49 -15.10
C TYR A 58 -4.47 17.31 -16.31
N VAL A 59 -4.63 18.62 -16.11
CA VAL A 59 -4.66 19.59 -17.21
C VAL A 59 -3.22 19.82 -17.64
N PRO A 60 -2.80 19.44 -18.87
CA PRO A 60 -1.45 19.74 -19.33
C PRO A 60 -1.27 21.26 -19.41
N ASN A 61 -0.33 21.80 -18.62
CA ASN A 61 -0.03 23.25 -18.61
C ASN A 61 0.55 23.77 -19.93
N PHE A 62 0.91 22.89 -20.84
CA PHE A 62 1.49 23.24 -22.14
C PHE A 62 1.06 22.17 -23.13
N ILE A 63 -0.01 22.45 -23.87
CA ILE A 63 -0.15 21.84 -25.20
C ILE A 63 0.99 22.47 -26.00
N LEU A 64 2.05 21.71 -26.28
CA LEU A 64 3.00 22.10 -27.31
C LEU A 64 2.22 22.10 -28.62
N ILE A 65 1.65 23.26 -28.94
CA ILE A 65 1.21 23.60 -30.28
C ILE A 65 2.51 23.59 -31.08
N ASN A 66 2.78 22.48 -31.76
CA ASN A 66 3.78 22.47 -32.80
C ASN A 66 3.27 23.41 -33.89
N ASP A 67 4.08 24.42 -34.21
CA ASP A 67 3.93 25.28 -35.38
C ASP A 67 3.83 24.47 -36.69
#